data_AF-A0A9N7AJD3-F1
#
_entry.id   AF-A0A9N7AJD3-F1
#
_cell.length_a   1.000
_cell.length_b   1.000
_cell.length_c   1.000
_cell.angle_alpha   90.00
_cell.angle_beta   90.00
_cell.angle_gamma   90.00
#
_symmetry.space_group_name_H-M   'P 1'
#
loop_
_entity.id
_entity.type
_entity.pdbx_description
1 polymer ?
#
loop_
_entity_poly.entity_id
_entity_poly.type
_entity_poly.pdbx_seq_one_letter_code
_entity_poly.pdbx_strand_id
1 'polypeptide(L)'
;MSQSNAYTVISEQNDHECTTVRAHPRNETYHVVEYADEDARERVADLPVGSVVRMELSRAGRRSNVWCAESVETAVTDGGSPQ
;
A
#
# COMPACT_ATOMS: atom_id res chain seq x y z
N MET A 1 8.24 17.80 -0.14
CA MET A 1 7.51 17.04 0.89
C MET A 1 6.45 16.26 0.15
N SER A 2 6.74 15.01 -0.16
CA SER A 2 5.73 14.06 -0.60
C SER A 2 4.76 13.86 0.57
N GLN A 3 3.47 13.72 0.25
CA GLN A 3 2.42 13.68 1.27
C GLN A 3 2.01 12.23 1.42
N SER A 4 2.16 11.69 2.64
CA SER A 4 1.68 10.34 2.96
C SER A 4 0.16 10.33 2.91
N ASN A 5 -0.38 9.54 2.01
CA ASN A 5 -1.83 9.38 1.82
C ASN A 5 -2.29 8.07 2.45
N ALA A 6 -3.56 8.01 2.86
CA ALA A 6 -4.17 6.79 3.37
C ALA A 6 -4.70 5.94 2.21
N TYR A 7 -4.35 4.65 2.24
CA TYR A 7 -4.81 3.65 1.29
C TYR A 7 -5.41 2.47 2.04
N THR A 8 -6.35 1.78 1.40
CA THR A 8 -6.85 0.48 1.87
C THR A 8 -6.22 -0.63 1.06
N VAL A 9 -5.69 -1.65 1.73
CA VAL A 9 -5.26 -2.91 1.08
C VAL A 9 -6.48 -3.59 0.51
N ILE A 10 -6.54 -3.76 -0.81
CA ILE A 10 -7.64 -4.47 -1.49
C ILE A 10 -7.20 -5.81 -2.08
N SER A 11 -5.89 -6.05 -2.16
CA SER A 11 -5.28 -7.35 -2.43
C SER A 11 -3.99 -7.44 -1.62
N GLU A 12 -3.82 -8.55 -0.92
CA GLU A 12 -2.58 -8.92 -0.21
C GLU A 12 -1.39 -9.01 -1.15
N GLN A 13 -0.19 -9.01 -0.56
CA GLN A 13 1.05 -9.21 -1.29
C GLN A 13 1.09 -10.61 -1.89
N ASN A 14 1.35 -10.70 -3.20
CA ASN A 14 1.48 -11.98 -3.90
C ASN A 14 2.96 -12.43 -4.01
N ASP A 15 3.17 -13.59 -4.64
CA ASP A 15 4.50 -14.18 -4.88
C ASP A 15 5.44 -13.31 -5.75
N HIS A 16 4.93 -12.22 -6.33
CA HIS A 16 5.69 -11.22 -7.08
C HIS A 16 5.87 -9.91 -6.29
N GLU A 17 5.69 -9.95 -4.97
CA GLU A 17 5.86 -8.81 -4.06
C GLU A 17 4.93 -7.63 -4.41
N CYS A 18 3.82 -7.93 -5.10
CA CYS A 18 2.85 -6.93 -5.54
C CYS A 18 1.68 -6.86 -4.57
N THR A 19 1.47 -5.67 -3.99
CA THR A 19 0.30 -5.36 -3.16
C THR A 19 -0.60 -4.37 -3.92
N THR A 20 -1.92 -4.58 -3.89
CA THR A 20 -2.85 -3.62 -4.49
C THR A 20 -3.56 -2.80 -3.42
N VAL A 21 -3.44 -1.48 -3.52
CA VAL A 21 -4.04 -0.54 -2.57
C VAL A 21 -4.96 0.45 -3.28
N ARG A 22 -5.96 0.94 -2.55
CA ARG A 22 -6.94 1.92 -3.05
C ARG A 22 -6.87 3.21 -2.25
N ALA A 23 -6.71 4.34 -2.93
CA ALA A 23 -6.63 5.67 -2.33
C ALA A 23 -8.01 6.21 -1.91
N HIS A 24 -8.06 6.98 -0.83
CA HIS A 24 -9.24 7.72 -0.39
C HIS A 24 -9.07 9.23 -0.60
N PRO A 25 -10.14 9.98 -0.94
CA PRO A 25 -11.51 9.55 -1.26
C PRO A 25 -11.70 9.20 -2.76
N ARG A 26 -10.66 9.34 -3.58
CA ARG A 26 -10.75 9.27 -5.04
C ARG A 26 -10.93 7.85 -5.60
N ASN A 27 -10.83 6.81 -4.76
CA ASN A 27 -10.99 5.39 -5.11
C ASN A 27 -10.06 4.90 -6.22
N GLU A 28 -8.93 5.57 -6.44
CA GLU A 28 -7.94 5.17 -7.43
C GLU A 28 -7.11 3.98 -6.92
N THR A 29 -6.75 3.06 -7.81
CA THR A 29 -6.07 1.81 -7.46
C THR A 29 -4.60 1.84 -7.90
N TYR A 30 -3.73 1.37 -7.02
CA TYR A 30 -2.28 1.43 -7.16
C TYR A 30 -1.70 0.02 -6.94
N HIS A 31 -0.84 -0.42 -7.86
CA HIS A 31 -0.09 -1.67 -7.70
C HIS A 31 1.31 -1.33 -7.19
N VAL A 32 1.54 -1.59 -5.91
CA VAL A 32 2.83 -1.35 -5.25
C VAL A 32 3.69 -2.58 -5.48
N VAL A 33 4.85 -2.39 -6.10
CA VAL A 33 5.79 -3.47 -6.49
C VAL A 33 7.22 -3.20 -6.04
N GLU A 34 7.49 -1.98 -5.58
CA GLU A 34 8.78 -1.58 -5.02
C GLU A 34 8.54 -0.90 -3.67
N TYR A 35 9.52 -1.00 -2.79
CA TYR A 35 9.50 -0.44 -1.45
C TYR A 35 10.86 0.17 -1.17
N ALA A 36 10.90 1.24 -0.37
CA ALA A 36 12.16 1.88 0.01
C ALA A 36 13.15 0.91 0.66
N ASP A 37 12.65 0.00 1.52
CA ASP A 37 13.44 -0.97 2.26
C ASP A 37 12.62 -2.25 2.54
N GLU A 38 13.31 -3.35 2.88
CA GLU A 38 12.67 -4.64 3.20
C GLU A 38 11.70 -4.54 4.39
N ASP A 39 12.01 -3.73 5.39
CA ASP A 39 11.14 -3.38 6.51
C ASP A 39 9.80 -2.79 6.07
N ALA A 40 9.81 -1.90 5.06
CA ALA A 40 8.61 -1.28 4.55
C ALA A 40 7.76 -2.30 3.79
N ARG A 41 8.40 -3.21 3.06
CA ARG A 41 7.74 -4.33 2.37
C ARG A 41 7.08 -5.29 3.36
N GLU A 42 7.79 -5.70 4.41
CA GLU A 42 7.29 -6.64 5.43
C GLU A 42 6.05 -6.08 6.14
N ARG A 43 6.09 -4.81 6.56
CA ARG A 43 4.94 -4.12 7.17
C ARG A 43 3.68 -4.14 6.31
N VAL A 44 3.82 -4.20 4.99
CA VAL A 44 2.69 -4.25 4.05
C VAL A 44 2.28 -5.68 3.76
N ALA A 45 3.24 -6.61 3.72
CA ALA A 45 3.01 -8.03 3.52
C ALA A 45 2.12 -8.62 4.64
N ASP A 46 2.30 -8.16 5.88
CA ASP A 46 1.51 -8.60 7.03
C ASP A 46 0.08 -8.02 7.08
N LEU A 47 -0.29 -7.09 6.18
CA LEU A 47 -1.60 -6.44 6.22
C LEU A 47 -2.67 -7.26 5.47
N PRO A 48 -3.74 -7.70 6.16
CA PRO A 48 -4.86 -8.35 5.49
C PRO A 48 -5.64 -7.35 4.63
N VAL A 49 -6.40 -7.88 3.67
CA VAL A 49 -7.38 -7.09 2.90
C VAL A 49 -8.32 -6.31 3.85
N GLY A 50 -8.55 -5.04 3.54
CA GLY A 50 -9.35 -4.12 4.34
C GLY A 50 -8.53 -3.24 5.29
N SER A 51 -7.27 -3.60 5.54
CA SER A 51 -6.36 -2.78 6.36
C SER A 51 -6.12 -1.41 5.75
N VAL A 52 -6.01 -0.39 6.61
CA VAL A 52 -5.62 0.95 6.19
C VAL A 52 -4.14 1.16 6.47
N VAL A 53 -3.43 1.72 5.49
CA VAL A 53 -2.00 1.99 5.55
C VAL A 53 -1.72 3.37 4.97
N ARG A 54 -0.81 4.09 5.59
CA ARG A 54 -0.33 5.38 5.09
C ARG A 54 0.95 5.16 4.32
N MET A 55 0.99 5.69 3.10
CA MET A 55 2.14 5.52 2.21
C MET A 55 2.44 6.78 1.42
N GLU A 56 3.70 6.94 1.08
CA GLU A 56 4.14 7.84 0.03
C GLU A 56 4.42 7.01 -1.22
N LEU A 57 3.71 7.30 -2.31
CA LEU A 57 3.85 6.54 -3.56
C LEU A 57 4.56 7.37 -4.62
N SER A 58 5.63 6.79 -5.17
CA SER A 58 6.38 7.30 -6.32
C SER A 58 6.19 6.39 -7.52
N ARG A 59 6.31 6.94 -8.73
CA ARG A 59 6.11 6.16 -9.94
C ARG A 59 7.33 5.27 -10.21
N ALA A 60 7.16 3.95 -10.09
CA ALA A 60 8.20 2.95 -10.35
C ALA A 60 8.53 2.78 -11.86
N GLY A 61 7.53 3.00 -12.73
CA GLY A 61 7.65 2.69 -14.16
C GLY A 61 7.14 3.78 -15.09
N ARG A 62 7.73 3.86 -16.29
CA ARG A 62 7.40 4.90 -17.28
C ARG A 62 6.07 4.65 -18.02
N ARG A 63 5.55 3.42 -18.05
CA ARG A 63 4.34 3.04 -18.84
C ARG A 63 3.30 2.14 -18.15
N SER A 64 3.62 1.50 -17.03
CA SER A 64 2.71 0.56 -16.35
C SER A 64 2.20 1.15 -15.04
N ASN A 65 0.99 0.77 -14.57
CA ASN A 65 0.40 1.25 -13.29
C ASN A 65 1.11 0.71 -12.03
N VAL A 66 2.43 0.77 -12.00
CA VAL A 66 3.28 0.29 -10.91
C VAL A 66 3.84 1.46 -10.10
N TRP A 67 3.95 1.24 -8.80
CA TRP A 67 4.33 2.26 -7.83
C TRP A 67 5.35 1.71 -6.82
N CYS A 68 6.26 2.60 -6.40
CA CYS A 68 7.18 2.41 -5.30
C CYS A 68 6.60 3.05 -4.05
N ALA A 69 6.56 2.31 -2.93
CA ALA A 69 6.26 2.86 -1.62
C ALA A 69 7.54 3.39 -0.97
N GLU A 70 7.71 4.71 -1.03
CA GLU A 70 8.88 5.43 -0.49
C GLU A 70 8.87 5.45 1.04
N SER A 71 7.70 5.33 1.65
CA SER A 71 7.50 5.29 3.09
C SER A 71 6.21 4.55 3.40
N VAL A 72 6.23 3.77 4.48
CA VAL A 72 5.10 2.96 4.93
C VAL A 72 4.91 3.18 6.42
N GLU A 73 3.71 3.64 6.79
CA GLU A 73 3.24 3.75 8.16
C GLU A 73 1.93 2.98 8.27
N THR A 74 1.93 1.86 8.99
CA THR A 74 0.71 1.10 9.26
C THR A 74 -0.22 1.96 10.11
N ALA A 75 -1.37 2.35 9.56
CA ALA A 75 -2.40 2.98 10.36
C ALA A 75 -3.09 1.86 11.12
N VAL A 76 -2.81 1.76 12.44
CA VAL A 76 -3.55 0.85 13.32
C VAL A 76 -5.02 1.23 13.22
N THR A 77 -5.74 0.49 12.40
CA THR A 77 -7.19 0.51 12.39
C THR A 77 -7.53 -0.68 13.25
N ASP A 78 -7.99 -0.43 14.48
CA ASP A 78 -8.58 -1.47 15.33
C ASP A 78 -9.44 -2.34 14.42
N GLY A 79 -8.99 -3.58 14.21
CA GLY A 79 -9.51 -4.45 13.16
C GLY A 79 -11.03 -4.40 13.20
N GLY A 80 -11.62 -3.82 12.16
CA GLY A 80 -13.06 -3.81 12.00
C GLY A 80 -13.49 -5.26 12.01
N SER A 81 -13.98 -5.72 13.17
CA SER A 81 -14.55 -7.05 13.32
C SER A 81 -15.65 -7.16 12.27
N PRO A 82 -15.58 -8.08 11.31
CA PRO A 82 -16.75 -8.36 10.50
C PRO A 82 -17.79 -8.96 11.46
N GLN A 83 -18.91 -8.25 11.63
CA GLN A 83 -20.12 -8.82 12.23
C GLN A 83 -20.73 -9.84 11.26
#